data_AF-A0A8X6X1U4-F1
#
_entry.id   AF-A0A8X6X1U4-F1
#
_cell.length_a   1.000
_cell.length_b   1.000
_cell.length_c   1.000
_cell.angle_alpha   90.00
_cell.angle_beta   90.00
_cell.angle_gamma   90.00
#
_symmetry.space_group_name_H-M   'P 1'
#
loop_
_entity.id
_entity.type
_entity.pdbx_description
1 polymer ?
#
loop_
_entity_poly.entity_id
_entity_poly.type
_entity_poly.pdbx_seq_one_letter_code
_entity_poly.pdbx_strand_id
1 'polypeptide(L)'
;MMYFKKGFPYIVAILLTITSFSVEEDNKNEGPAVNHFCSKLERRRGHFKKNISRKKLKNGALGIPPRCTRFKTLYRKVNKTIPVKKTKIVFECCDGYEKVQDKCVAVCKDGCVNGECVSPNICSCDEGWQGSNCTQECEDGWYGEGCKMYCTCKNGAICDKKNGICYCAPGFVGKFCESLPKRILWKGM
;
A
#
# COMPACT_ATOMS: atom_id res chain seq x y z
N MET A 1 11.60 31.67 -14.95
CA MET A 1 12.06 31.11 -13.65
C MET A 1 11.46 29.71 -13.55
N MET A 2 12.17 28.59 -13.37
CA MET A 2 13.47 28.32 -12.76
C MET A 2 14.24 27.19 -13.50
N TYR A 3 15.50 27.07 -13.09
CA TYR A 3 16.65 26.43 -13.76
C TYR A 3 16.76 24.89 -13.68
N PHE A 4 17.36 24.34 -14.74
CA PHE A 4 18.40 23.30 -14.83
C PHE A 4 18.92 22.60 -13.53
N LYS A 5 19.14 21.27 -13.62
CA LYS A 5 20.46 20.65 -13.32
C LYS A 5 20.65 19.20 -13.85
N LYS A 6 21.64 19.08 -14.76
CA LYS A 6 22.73 18.08 -14.92
C LYS A 6 22.39 16.58 -14.82
N GLY A 7 22.75 15.68 -15.74
CA GLY A 7 23.56 15.75 -16.96
C GLY A 7 24.02 14.32 -17.33
N PHE A 8 23.90 13.94 -18.60
CA PHE A 8 24.76 12.92 -19.23
C PHE A 8 24.79 13.19 -20.75
N PRO A 9 25.97 13.50 -21.34
CA PRO A 9 26.07 14.07 -22.68
C PRO A 9 26.39 13.01 -23.75
N TYR A 10 26.05 13.33 -25.01
CA TYR A 10 26.44 12.66 -26.26
C TYR A 10 25.85 11.26 -26.57
N ILE A 11 24.60 11.17 -27.04
CA ILE A 11 24.27 10.29 -28.18
C ILE A 11 23.21 10.98 -29.06
N VAL A 12 23.66 11.38 -30.24
CA VAL A 12 22.94 11.82 -31.45
C VAL A 12 21.43 11.52 -31.45
N ALA A 13 20.62 12.58 -31.44
CA ALA A 13 19.18 12.52 -31.67
C ALA A 13 18.90 12.09 -33.13
N ILE A 14 18.84 10.78 -33.37
CA ILE A 14 18.18 10.25 -34.58
C ILE A 14 16.68 10.37 -34.32
N LEU A 15 16.03 11.27 -35.05
CA LEU A 15 14.57 11.42 -35.09
C LEU A 15 13.90 10.10 -35.49
N LEU A 16 13.67 9.22 -34.52
CA LEU A 16 12.88 8.01 -34.69
C LEU A 16 11.52 8.25 -34.05
N THR A 17 10.52 8.45 -34.92
CA THR A 17 9.12 8.58 -34.54
C THR A 17 8.68 7.30 -33.81
N ILE A 18 8.62 7.34 -32.48
CA ILE A 18 8.06 6.27 -31.66
C ILE A 18 6.55 6.30 -31.89
N THR A 19 6.04 5.37 -32.69
CA THR A 19 4.61 5.25 -32.95
C THR A 19 4.04 4.17 -32.04
N SER A 20 3.28 4.59 -31.03
CA SER A 20 2.49 3.79 -30.06
C SER A 20 3.24 2.99 -29.00
N PHE A 21 2.75 3.10 -27.77
CA PHE A 21 3.24 2.44 -26.56
C PHE A 21 2.02 1.87 -25.83
N SER A 22 2.05 0.59 -25.45
CA SER A 22 0.98 -0.07 -24.70
C SER A 22 1.55 -0.52 -23.37
N VAL A 23 0.97 -0.04 -22.28
CA VAL A 23 1.32 -0.47 -20.91
C VAL A 23 0.43 -1.66 -20.58
N GLU A 24 1.02 -2.78 -20.17
CA GLU A 24 0.30 -3.90 -19.57
C GLU A 24 0.66 -3.92 -18.09
N GLU A 25 -0.34 -3.79 -17.24
CA GLU A 25 -0.19 -3.87 -15.79
C GLU A 25 -0.43 -5.31 -15.33
N ASP A 26 0.61 -5.97 -14.83
CA ASP A 26 0.46 -7.22 -14.11
C ASP A 26 0.24 -6.87 -12.63
N ASN A 27 -1.01 -6.95 -12.16
CA ASN A 27 -1.43 -6.68 -10.76
C ASN A 27 -0.94 -7.79 -9.82
N LYS A 28 0.35 -7.79 -9.52
CA LYS A 28 0.94 -8.65 -8.50
C LYS A 28 1.83 -7.79 -7.62
N ASN A 29 1.28 -7.38 -6.49
CA ASN A 29 2.02 -6.86 -5.35
C ASN A 29 2.83 -8.02 -4.74
N GLU A 30 3.85 -8.48 -5.46
CA GLU A 30 4.71 -9.60 -5.06
C GLU A 30 6.06 -9.02 -4.61
N GLY A 31 6.30 -9.02 -3.30
CA GLY A 31 7.58 -8.63 -2.69
C GLY A 31 7.48 -8.43 -1.17
N PRO A 32 8.60 -8.50 -0.44
CA PRO A 32 8.61 -8.20 1.00
C PRO A 32 8.29 -6.72 1.22
N ALA A 33 7.23 -6.44 1.98
CA ALA A 33 6.84 -5.07 2.31
C ALA A 33 7.89 -4.42 3.23
N VAL A 34 8.33 -3.21 2.89
CA VAL A 34 9.15 -2.36 3.76
C VAL A 34 8.38 -1.08 4.05
N ASN A 35 8.04 -0.82 5.31
CA ASN A 35 7.19 0.31 5.70
C ASN A 35 5.90 0.42 4.87
N HIS A 36 5.29 -0.73 4.55
CA HIS A 36 4.07 -0.86 3.72
C HIS A 36 4.21 -0.39 2.26
N PHE A 37 5.43 -0.28 1.75
CA PHE A 37 5.70 -0.18 0.32
C PHE A 37 5.87 -1.56 -0.30
N CYS A 38 5.10 -1.81 -1.36
CA CYS A 38 5.13 -3.00 -2.20
C CYS A 38 5.74 -2.68 -3.56
N SER A 39 6.40 -3.66 -4.18
CA SER A 39 6.96 -3.52 -5.52
C SER A 39 6.01 -4.10 -6.57
N LYS A 40 5.65 -3.30 -7.58
CA LYS A 40 4.92 -3.74 -8.77
C LYS A 40 5.84 -3.68 -10.00
N LEU A 41 5.67 -4.64 -10.91
CA LEU A 41 6.43 -4.71 -12.15
C LEU A 41 5.66 -4.08 -13.30
N GLU A 42 6.02 -2.86 -13.69
CA GLU A 42 5.45 -2.22 -14.88
C GLU A 42 6.09 -2.80 -16.16
N ARG A 43 5.28 -3.49 -16.99
CA ARG A 43 5.69 -3.98 -18.30
C ARG A 43 5.21 -3.03 -19.39
N ARG A 44 6.16 -2.56 -20.18
CA ARG A 44 5.99 -1.47 -21.13
C ARG A 44 6.36 -1.97 -22.53
N ARG A 45 5.36 -2.20 -23.39
CA ARG A 45 5.55 -2.69 -24.77
C ARG A 45 5.58 -1.50 -25.75
N GLY A 46 6.60 -1.45 -26.57
CA GLY A 46 6.72 -0.46 -27.63
C GLY A 46 7.22 -1.07 -28.93
N HIS A 47 7.18 -0.28 -29.99
CA HIS A 47 7.66 -0.69 -31.31
C HIS A 47 8.75 0.26 -31.80
N PHE A 48 9.86 -0.30 -32.27
CA PHE A 48 11.01 0.43 -32.80
C PHE A 48 11.18 0.15 -34.29
N LYS A 49 11.10 1.17 -35.15
CA LYS A 49 11.31 1.03 -36.60
C LYS A 49 12.80 1.07 -36.92
N LYS A 50 13.33 0.04 -37.59
CA LYS A 50 14.74 -0.06 -38.03
C LYS A 50 14.82 -0.31 -39.54
N ASN A 51 15.76 0.36 -40.21
CA ASN A 51 16.11 0.07 -41.60
C ASN A 51 17.00 -1.18 -41.68
N ILE A 52 16.61 -2.18 -42.46
CA ILE A 52 17.36 -3.45 -42.64
C ILE A 52 17.57 -3.70 -44.14
N SER A 53 18.76 -4.18 -44.50
CA SER A 53 19.07 -4.61 -45.87
C SER A 53 18.63 -6.06 -46.09
N ARG A 54 17.59 -6.29 -46.90
CA ARG A 54 17.09 -7.62 -47.27
C ARG A 54 17.59 -7.99 -48.67
N LYS A 55 18.13 -9.21 -48.85
CA LYS A 55 18.54 -9.72 -50.17
C LYS A 55 17.33 -9.76 -51.10
N LYS A 56 17.48 -9.22 -52.31
CA LYS A 56 16.50 -9.28 -53.38
C LYS A 56 16.96 -10.34 -54.38
N LEU A 57 16.28 -11.48 -54.43
CA LEU A 57 16.49 -12.47 -55.49
C LEU A 57 16.03 -11.83 -56.82
N LYS A 58 16.95 -11.71 -57.78
CA LYS A 58 16.61 -11.38 -59.17
C LYS A 58 16.29 -12.71 -59.88
N ASN A 59 15.03 -13.07 -59.97
CA ASN A 59 14.62 -14.15 -60.86
C ASN A 59 14.60 -13.59 -62.30
N GLY A 60 15.10 -14.38 -63.26
CA GLY A 60 14.89 -14.09 -64.68
C GLY A 60 13.40 -14.20 -65.04
N ALA A 61 13.03 -13.82 -66.27
CA ALA A 61 11.63 -13.71 -66.74
C ALA A 61 10.75 -14.96 -66.57
N LEU A 62 11.33 -16.12 -66.23
CA LEU A 62 10.65 -17.41 -66.01
C LEU A 62 10.79 -17.97 -64.58
N GLY A 63 11.26 -17.20 -63.59
CA GLY A 63 11.38 -17.69 -62.21
C GLY A 63 12.56 -18.63 -61.94
N ILE A 64 13.28 -19.06 -62.98
CA ILE A 64 14.43 -19.98 -62.91
C ILE A 64 15.74 -19.18 -62.83
N PRO A 65 16.64 -19.43 -61.87
CA PRO A 65 17.94 -18.77 -61.81
C PRO A 65 18.81 -19.25 -63.00
N PRO A 66 19.34 -18.35 -63.86
CA PRO A 66 20.18 -18.75 -64.99
C PRO A 66 21.46 -19.45 -64.50
N ARG A 67 21.98 -20.46 -65.21
CA ARG A 67 23.27 -21.11 -64.93
C ARG A 67 24.47 -20.19 -65.23
N CYS A 68 24.51 -18.99 -64.66
CA CYS A 68 25.63 -18.06 -64.80
C CYS A 68 26.39 -17.96 -63.49
N THR A 69 27.72 -18.09 -63.56
CA THR A 69 28.68 -18.11 -62.44
C THR A 69 28.89 -16.76 -61.73
N ARG A 70 28.10 -15.72 -62.04
CA ARG A 70 28.34 -14.35 -61.53
C ARG A 70 27.05 -13.60 -61.19
N PHE A 71 26.37 -14.00 -60.12
CA PHE A 71 25.22 -13.26 -59.59
C PHE A 71 25.67 -12.07 -58.74
N LYS A 72 25.24 -10.85 -59.10
CA LYS A 72 25.36 -9.69 -58.21
C LYS A 72 24.23 -9.75 -57.18
N THR A 73 24.57 -10.00 -55.91
CA THR A 73 23.60 -9.94 -54.82
C THR A 73 23.09 -8.50 -54.69
N LEU A 74 21.80 -8.29 -54.91
CA LEU A 74 21.16 -6.99 -54.67
C LEU A 74 20.55 -6.96 -53.27
N TYR A 75 20.72 -5.83 -52.59
CA TYR A 75 20.12 -5.56 -51.30
C TYR A 75 19.08 -4.45 -51.45
N ARG A 76 17.93 -4.61 -50.81
CA ARG A 76 16.93 -3.55 -50.67
C ARG A 76 16.87 -3.14 -49.20
N LYS A 77 16.94 -1.84 -48.91
CA LYS A 77 16.62 -1.31 -47.58
C LYS A 77 15.11 -1.43 -47.37
N VAL A 78 14.72 -2.09 -46.28
CA VAL A 78 13.33 -2.31 -45.87
C VAL A 78 13.16 -1.82 -44.44
N ASN A 79 12.09 -1.08 -44.17
CA ASN A 79 11.70 -0.72 -42.82
C ASN A 79 11.12 -1.94 -42.10
N LYS A 80 11.73 -2.35 -40.99
CA LYS A 80 11.23 -3.42 -40.12
C LYS A 80 10.88 -2.84 -38.76
N THR A 81 9.67 -3.10 -38.29
CA THR A 81 9.25 -2.76 -36.93
C THR A 81 9.65 -3.89 -35.99
N ILE A 82 10.30 -3.55 -34.88
CA ILE A 82 10.80 -4.48 -33.87
C ILE A 82 10.02 -4.24 -32.57
N PRO A 83 9.36 -5.26 -31.99
CA PRO A 83 8.76 -5.12 -30.67
C PRO A 83 9.86 -5.01 -29.60
N VAL A 84 9.70 -4.08 -28.67
CA VAL A 84 10.59 -3.88 -27.53
C VAL A 84 9.77 -4.03 -26.26
N LYS A 85 10.23 -4.86 -25.32
CA LYS A 85 9.68 -4.98 -23.98
C LYS A 85 10.63 -4.26 -23.01
N LYS A 86 10.14 -3.26 -22.30
CA LYS A 86 10.85 -2.63 -21.18
C LYS A 86 10.13 -2.98 -19.88
N THR A 87 10.88 -3.26 -18.83
CA THR A 87 10.35 -3.59 -17.50
C THR A 87 10.94 -2.63 -16.48
N LYS A 88 10.10 -2.08 -15.61
CA LYS A 88 10.52 -1.19 -14.50
C LYS A 88 9.88 -1.68 -13.21
N ILE A 89 10.67 -1.73 -12.14
CA ILE A 89 10.14 -1.96 -10.78
C ILE A 89 9.69 -0.61 -10.23
N VAL A 90 8.45 -0.53 -9.77
CA VAL A 90 7.84 0.66 -9.17
C VAL A 90 7.44 0.30 -7.74
N PHE A 91 7.69 1.23 -6.81
CA PHE A 91 7.28 1.08 -5.41
C PHE A 91 6.03 1.92 -5.16
N GLU A 92 5.01 1.29 -4.59
CA GLU A 92 3.73 1.89 -4.25
C GLU A 92 3.23 1.36 -2.91
N CYS A 93 2.18 1.96 -2.35
CA CYS A 93 1.60 1.44 -1.12
C CYS A 93 0.97 0.08 -1.36
N CYS A 94 1.15 -0.83 -0.41
CA CYS A 94 0.52 -2.14 -0.44
C CYS A 94 -1.02 -2.04 -0.38
N ASP A 95 -1.70 -3.13 -0.75
CA ASP A 95 -3.16 -3.17 -0.75
C ASP A 95 -3.75 -2.79 0.62
N GLY A 96 -4.72 -1.88 0.60
CA GLY A 96 -5.36 -1.36 1.80
C GLY A 96 -4.59 -0.24 2.51
N TYR A 97 -3.46 0.21 1.97
CA TYR A 97 -2.74 1.41 2.42
C TYR A 97 -2.87 2.53 1.38
N GLU A 98 -2.91 3.76 1.85
CA GLU A 98 -2.93 4.96 1.01
C GLU A 98 -1.70 5.82 1.25
N LYS A 99 -1.22 6.46 0.17
CA LYS A 99 -0.06 7.34 0.25
C LYS A 99 -0.46 8.68 0.86
N VAL A 100 -0.05 8.90 2.10
CA VAL A 100 -0.16 10.19 2.79
C VAL A 100 1.24 10.78 2.87
N GLN A 101 1.49 11.83 2.09
CA GLN A 101 2.82 12.42 1.90
C GLN A 101 3.82 11.38 1.36
N ASP A 102 4.83 10.98 2.14
CA ASP A 102 5.81 9.94 1.79
C ASP A 102 5.67 8.67 2.64
N LYS A 103 4.50 8.48 3.26
CA LYS A 103 4.19 7.31 4.07
C LYS A 103 2.97 6.58 3.52
N CYS A 104 2.95 5.26 3.70
CA CYS A 104 1.78 4.44 3.44
C CYS A 104 1.04 4.24 4.77
N VAL A 105 -0.16 4.80 4.86
CA VAL A 105 -1.02 4.75 6.05
C VAL A 105 -2.16 3.78 5.80
N ALA A 106 -2.52 2.98 6.81
CA ALA A 106 -3.60 2.02 6.68
C ALA A 106 -4.95 2.71 6.44
N VAL A 107 -5.76 2.12 5.57
CA VAL A 107 -7.11 2.62 5.26
C VAL A 107 -8.15 1.74 5.95
N CYS A 108 -9.01 2.36 6.74
CA CYS A 108 -10.18 1.73 7.36
C CYS A 108 -11.43 2.27 6.68
N LYS A 109 -12.11 1.44 5.88
CA LYS A 109 -13.25 1.87 5.04
C LYS A 109 -14.40 2.45 5.85
N ASP A 110 -14.69 1.84 6.99
CA ASP A 110 -15.75 2.29 7.90
C ASP A 110 -15.26 3.37 8.87
N GLY A 111 -13.96 3.67 8.89
CA GLY A 111 -13.30 4.53 9.88
C GLY A 111 -12.94 3.80 11.17
N CYS A 112 -12.38 4.54 12.13
CA CYS A 112 -12.21 4.19 13.54
C CYS A 112 -12.65 5.42 14.35
N VAL A 113 -13.81 5.40 15.01
CA VAL A 113 -14.38 6.61 15.65
C VAL A 113 -13.63 6.99 16.93
N ASN A 114 -13.44 6.04 17.84
CA ASN A 114 -12.67 6.20 19.08
C ASN A 114 -11.44 5.28 19.02
N GLY A 115 -10.56 5.53 18.06
CA GLY A 115 -9.36 4.73 17.89
C GLY A 115 -8.58 5.07 16.64
N GLU A 116 -7.57 4.27 16.36
CA GLU A 116 -6.64 4.46 15.25
C GLU A 116 -6.63 3.26 14.30
N CYS A 117 -6.48 3.54 13.00
CA CYS A 117 -6.36 2.51 11.98
C CYS A 117 -4.92 1.96 11.97
N VAL A 118 -4.73 0.75 12.50
CA VAL A 118 -3.39 0.13 12.64
C VAL A 118 -3.03 -0.80 11.49
N SER A 119 -4.04 -1.28 10.76
CA SER A 119 -3.90 -2.14 9.59
C SER A 119 -5.17 -2.02 8.73
N PRO A 120 -5.18 -2.39 7.44
CA PRO A 120 -6.34 -2.16 6.59
C PRO A 120 -7.62 -2.78 7.17
N ASN A 121 -8.60 -1.92 7.46
CA ASN A 121 -9.86 -2.26 8.12
C ASN A 121 -9.72 -2.89 9.52
N ILE A 122 -8.62 -2.61 10.23
CA ILE A 122 -8.40 -3.04 11.62
C ILE A 122 -8.12 -1.80 12.47
N CYS A 123 -8.99 -1.55 13.44
CA CYS A 123 -8.86 -0.47 14.41
C CYS A 123 -8.23 -0.97 15.72
N SER A 124 -7.34 -0.17 16.31
CA SER A 124 -7.04 -0.22 17.75
C SER A 124 -7.93 0.81 18.43
N CYS A 125 -8.78 0.37 19.34
CA CYS A 125 -9.73 1.25 20.01
C CYS A 125 -9.12 1.92 21.22
N ASP A 126 -9.52 3.15 21.49
CA ASP A 126 -9.17 3.86 22.71
C ASP A 126 -9.70 3.11 23.95
N GLU A 127 -9.09 3.36 25.10
CA GLU A 127 -9.54 2.82 26.38
C GLU A 127 -11.01 3.15 26.64
N GLY A 128 -11.81 2.13 27.01
CA GLY A 128 -13.25 2.28 27.21
C GLY A 128 -14.11 1.98 25.97
N TRP A 129 -13.48 1.67 24.83
CA TRP A 129 -14.17 1.37 23.58
C TRP A 129 -13.77 0.02 22.99
N GLN A 130 -14.68 -0.56 22.23
CA GLN A 130 -14.53 -1.82 21.50
C GLN A 130 -15.39 -1.85 20.22
N GLY A 131 -15.39 -3.00 19.56
CA GLY A 131 -16.05 -3.23 18.28
C GLY A 131 -15.13 -2.93 17.09
N SER A 132 -15.57 -3.31 15.89
CA SER A 132 -14.75 -3.20 14.66
C SER A 132 -14.38 -1.77 14.27
N ASN A 133 -15.18 -0.78 14.67
CA ASN A 133 -15.00 0.67 14.40
C ASN A 133 -14.93 1.50 15.69
N CYS A 134 -14.72 0.84 16.85
CA CYS A 134 -14.57 1.53 18.14
C CYS A 134 -15.75 2.43 18.52
N THR A 135 -16.97 2.04 18.14
CA THR A 135 -18.21 2.78 18.43
C THR A 135 -18.97 2.22 19.62
N GLN A 136 -18.54 1.09 20.18
CA GLN A 136 -19.20 0.45 21.32
C GLN A 136 -18.40 0.74 22.57
N GLU A 137 -19.02 1.34 23.58
CA GLU A 137 -18.39 1.46 24.90
C GLU A 137 -18.24 0.08 25.55
N CYS A 138 -17.31 -0.05 26.49
CA CYS A 138 -17.21 -1.26 27.29
C CYS A 138 -18.50 -1.55 28.06
N GLU A 139 -18.89 -2.81 28.11
CA GLU A 139 -19.99 -3.24 28.98
C GLU A 139 -19.65 -3.02 30.46
N ASP A 140 -20.67 -2.90 31.29
CA ASP A 140 -20.47 -2.70 32.72
C ASP A 140 -19.69 -3.87 33.33
N GLY A 141 -18.65 -3.54 34.10
CA GLY A 141 -17.72 -4.52 34.65
C GLY A 141 -16.51 -4.82 33.76
N TRP A 142 -16.41 -4.24 32.56
CA TRP A 142 -15.23 -4.31 31.71
C TRP A 142 -14.62 -2.94 31.47
N TYR A 143 -13.30 -2.90 31.27
CA TYR A 143 -12.57 -1.67 31.03
C TYR A 143 -11.31 -1.85 30.17
N GLY A 144 -10.73 -0.71 29.77
CA GLY A 144 -9.46 -0.63 29.05
C GLY A 144 -9.57 -0.75 27.54
N GLU A 145 -8.42 -0.89 26.89
CA GLU A 145 -8.32 -1.03 25.43
C GLU A 145 -9.06 -2.29 24.94
N GLY A 146 -10.07 -2.11 24.09
CA GLY A 146 -10.89 -3.21 23.60
C GLY A 146 -11.62 -4.00 24.70
N CYS A 147 -11.83 -3.39 25.87
CA CYS A 147 -12.62 -3.95 26.96
C CYS A 147 -12.16 -5.33 27.46
N LYS A 148 -10.84 -5.56 27.47
CA LYS A 148 -10.26 -6.87 27.81
C LYS A 148 -10.02 -7.09 29.31
N MET A 149 -10.18 -6.05 30.13
CA MET A 149 -9.95 -6.13 31.57
C MET A 149 -11.27 -6.12 32.35
N TYR A 150 -11.34 -6.91 33.42
CA TYR A 150 -12.54 -7.01 34.26
C TYR A 150 -12.39 -6.21 35.55
N CYS A 151 -13.43 -5.47 35.92
CA CYS A 151 -13.48 -4.65 37.12
C CYS A 151 -13.65 -5.49 38.38
N THR A 152 -12.84 -5.23 39.41
CA THR A 152 -12.89 -5.95 40.69
C THR A 152 -13.66 -5.22 41.79
N CYS A 153 -14.36 -4.13 41.43
CA CYS A 153 -15.15 -3.30 42.33
C CYS A 153 -16.19 -4.10 43.12
N LYS A 154 -16.43 -3.72 44.37
CA LYS A 154 -17.36 -4.38 45.28
C LYS A 154 -18.51 -3.45 45.69
N ASN A 155 -19.50 -4.01 46.35
CA ASN A 155 -20.58 -3.28 47.03
C ASN A 155 -21.35 -2.29 46.14
N GLY A 156 -21.62 -2.69 44.89
CA GLY A 156 -22.40 -1.88 43.94
C GLY A 156 -21.68 -0.63 43.43
N ALA A 157 -20.34 -0.58 43.54
CA ALA A 157 -19.55 0.51 42.99
C ALA A 157 -19.60 0.54 41.45
N ILE A 158 -19.56 1.76 40.90
CA ILE A 158 -19.51 2.00 39.46
C ILE A 158 -18.06 1.93 39.01
N CYS A 159 -17.78 1.15 37.97
CA CYS A 159 -16.44 1.04 37.40
C CYS A 159 -16.25 2.00 36.23
N ASP A 160 -15.13 2.69 36.20
CA ASP A 160 -14.70 3.49 35.06
C ASP A 160 -14.30 2.59 33.89
N LYS A 161 -15.02 2.70 32.76
CA LYS A 161 -14.79 1.90 31.54
C LYS A 161 -13.41 2.14 30.93
N LYS A 162 -12.77 3.28 31.21
CA LYS A 162 -11.45 3.61 30.67
C LYS A 162 -10.33 2.93 31.45
N ASN A 163 -10.27 3.20 32.76
CA ASN A 163 -9.11 2.87 33.58
C ASN A 163 -9.39 1.88 34.72
N GLY A 164 -10.64 1.47 34.91
CA GLY A 164 -11.04 0.48 35.92
C GLY A 164 -11.12 1.03 37.35
N ILE A 165 -11.10 2.35 37.53
CA ILE A 165 -11.26 2.98 38.86
C ILE A 165 -12.68 2.73 39.37
N CYS A 166 -12.79 2.39 40.67
CA CYS A 166 -14.06 2.16 41.33
C CYS A 166 -14.57 3.43 42.01
N TYR A 167 -15.75 3.91 41.59
CA TYR A 167 -16.49 4.97 42.26
C TYR A 167 -17.47 4.33 43.26
N CYS A 168 -17.16 4.46 44.55
CA CYS A 168 -17.90 3.76 45.60
C CYS A 168 -19.32 4.29 45.79
N ALA A 169 -20.25 3.36 46.00
CA ALA A 169 -21.58 3.70 46.49
C ALA A 169 -21.50 4.35 47.89
N PRO A 170 -22.50 5.17 48.27
CA PRO A 170 -22.51 5.81 49.58
C PRO A 170 -22.32 4.82 50.73
N GLY A 171 -21.41 5.14 51.66
CA GLY A 171 -21.12 4.29 52.82
C GLY A 171 -20.05 3.21 52.58
N PHE A 172 -19.40 3.17 51.42
CA PHE A 172 -18.24 2.31 51.16
C PHE A 172 -17.00 3.12 50.80
N VAL A 173 -15.83 2.58 51.15
CA VAL A 173 -14.51 3.16 50.91
C VAL A 173 -13.49 2.07 50.58
N GLY A 174 -12.30 2.48 50.13
CA GLY A 174 -11.24 1.58 49.68
C GLY A 174 -11.06 1.62 48.17
N LYS A 175 -9.96 1.05 47.67
CA LYS A 175 -9.62 1.08 46.23
C LYS A 175 -10.65 0.33 45.39
N PHE A 176 -11.23 -0.74 45.95
CA PHE A 176 -12.24 -1.57 45.31
C PHE A 176 -13.59 -1.46 46.03
N CYS A 177 -13.76 -0.44 46.87
CA CYS A 177 -14.98 -0.19 47.66
C CYS A 177 -15.35 -1.36 48.59
N GLU A 178 -14.35 -2.08 49.08
CA GLU A 178 -14.49 -3.31 49.85
C GLU A 178 -14.79 -3.08 51.34
N SER A 179 -14.57 -1.87 51.86
CA SER A 179 -14.64 -1.56 53.29
C SER A 179 -15.74 -0.55 53.61
N LEU A 180 -16.28 -0.63 54.83
CA LEU A 180 -17.09 0.45 55.41
C LEU A 180 -16.17 1.54 55.99
N PRO A 181 -16.54 2.83 55.92
CA PRO A 181 -15.79 3.89 56.56
C PRO A 181 -15.73 3.62 58.06
N LYS A 182 -14.53 3.74 58.65
CA LYS A 182 -14.38 3.66 60.10
C LYS A 182 -15.21 4.78 60.70
N ARG A 183 -16.22 4.42 61.51
CA ARG A 183 -16.96 5.38 62.32
C ARG A 183 -15.93 6.23 63.05
N ILE A 184 -15.96 7.54 62.86
CA ILE A 184 -15.43 8.46 63.87
C ILE A 184 -16.31 8.17 65.08
N LEU A 185 -15.84 7.29 65.96
CA LEU A 185 -16.43 7.13 67.27
C LEU A 185 -16.41 8.53 67.87
N TRP A 186 -17.58 9.08 68.13
CA TRP A 186 -17.76 10.27 68.95
C TRP A 186 -17.08 9.99 70.30
N LYS A 187 -15.77 10.27 70.40
CA LYS A 187 -15.07 10.38 71.67
C LYS A 187 -15.46 11.74 72.23
N GLY A 188 -16.61 11.80 72.88
CA GLY A 188 -17.06 13.02 73.53
C GLY A 188 -18.56 13.06 73.74
N MET A 189 -19.02 12.32 74.74
CA MET A 189 -20.07 12.71 75.70
C MET A 189 -19.71 12.06 77.03
#